data_AF-A0AAU6CKH9-F1
#
_entry.id   AF-A0AAU6CKH9-F1
#
_cell.length_a   1.000
_cell.length_b   1.000
_cell.length_c   1.000
_cell.angle_alpha   90.00
_cell.angle_beta   90.00
_cell.angle_gamma   90.00
#
_symmetry.space_group_name_H-M   'P 1'
#
loop_
_entity.id
_entity.type
_entity.pdbx_description
1 polymer ?
#
loop_
_entity_poly.entity_id
_entity_poly.type
_entity_poly.pdbx_seq_one_letter_code
_entity_poly.pdbx_strand_id
1 'polypeptide(L)'
;MPRFVIERRTELPPAEVWRRLTAWEDHSATVPLTRITVLTPPPSGVGTVFVARTGLGRASFDDPMRVAAWQPPTADGDPGRCWLVKTGRVITGWAEIEVRADGEGSSVRWEEELRVRLLPSAFGGVTQYAGRLVFGRVVDTLLGASRSAAGNR
;
A
#
# COMPACT_ATOMS: atom_id res chain seq x y z
N MET A 1 -1.41 -18.91 0.95
CA MET A 1 -2.27 -17.87 1.59
C MET A 1 -3.03 -17.15 0.49
N PRO A 2 -4.20 -16.52 0.74
CA PRO A 2 -4.90 -15.85 -0.34
C PRO A 2 -4.05 -14.69 -0.86
N ARG A 3 -3.95 -14.62 -2.20
CA ARG A 3 -3.16 -13.65 -2.94
C ARG A 3 -4.06 -12.89 -3.89
N PHE A 4 -3.92 -11.57 -3.98
CA PHE A 4 -4.60 -10.79 -5.00
C PHE A 4 -3.67 -9.76 -5.61
N VAL A 5 -4.01 -9.37 -6.83
CA VAL A 5 -3.29 -8.39 -7.63
C VAL A 5 -4.26 -7.30 -8.04
N ILE A 6 -3.82 -6.06 -7.93
CA ILE A 6 -4.47 -4.86 -8.44
C ILE A 6 -3.53 -4.24 -9.46
N GLU A 7 -4.06 -4.00 -10.66
CA GLU A 7 -3.34 -3.31 -11.72
C GLU A 7 -4.10 -2.04 -12.06
N ARG A 8 -3.36 -0.94 -12.23
CA ARG A 8 -3.87 0.38 -12.58
C ARG A 8 -2.94 1.08 -13.55
N ARG A 9 -3.50 1.97 -14.36
CA ARG A 9 -2.77 2.93 -15.19
C ARG A 9 -3.15 4.34 -14.78
N THR A 10 -2.22 5.27 -14.93
CA THR A 10 -2.41 6.68 -14.61
C THR A 10 -1.53 7.53 -15.52
N GLU A 11 -1.94 8.77 -15.77
CA GLU A 11 -1.16 9.77 -16.50
C GLU A 11 -0.06 10.41 -15.63
N LEU A 12 -0.01 10.08 -14.32
CA LEU A 12 1.03 10.59 -13.43
C LEU A 12 2.41 9.98 -13.76
N PRO A 13 3.50 10.75 -13.64
CA PRO A 13 4.85 10.25 -13.87
C PRO A 13 5.26 9.26 -12.75
N PRO A 14 6.18 8.30 -13.03
CA PRO A 14 6.52 7.23 -12.09
C PRO A 14 6.98 7.71 -10.71
N ALA A 15 7.77 8.78 -10.67
CA ALA A 15 8.26 9.36 -9.41
C ALA A 15 7.12 9.88 -8.51
N GLU A 16 6.09 10.48 -9.12
CA GLU A 16 4.93 10.99 -8.38
C GLU A 16 4.06 9.84 -7.87
N VAL A 17 3.83 8.84 -8.72
CA VAL A 17 3.11 7.62 -8.33
C VAL A 17 3.81 6.91 -7.19
N TRP A 18 5.13 6.73 -7.29
CA TRP A 18 5.95 6.13 -6.24
C TRP A 18 5.83 6.89 -4.91
N ARG A 19 5.96 8.22 -4.96
CA ARG A 19 5.81 9.08 -3.77
C ARG A 19 4.47 8.85 -3.08
N ARG A 20 3.36 8.82 -3.83
CA ARG A 20 2.02 8.63 -3.27
C ARG A 20 1.79 7.22 -2.73
N LEU A 21 2.25 6.20 -3.45
CA LEU A 21 2.08 4.80 -3.02
C LEU A 21 2.95 4.42 -1.83
N THR A 22 3.99 5.19 -1.53
CA THR A 22 4.91 4.91 -0.43
C THR A 22 4.89 5.95 0.69
N ALA A 23 4.00 6.95 0.58
CA ALA A 23 3.61 7.82 1.69
C ALA A 23 2.67 7.04 2.62
N TRP A 24 3.25 6.28 3.56
CA TRP A 24 2.53 5.33 4.39
C TRP A 24 1.39 5.95 5.18
N GLU A 25 1.58 7.15 5.74
CA GLU A 25 0.54 7.83 6.53
C GLU A 25 -0.71 8.16 5.71
N ASP A 26 -0.55 8.50 4.42
CA ASP A 26 -1.65 8.91 3.51
C ASP A 26 -2.64 7.77 3.26
N HIS A 27 -2.23 6.53 3.45
CA HIS A 27 -3.11 5.36 3.35
C HIS A 27 -4.17 5.32 4.48
N SER A 28 -3.96 6.06 5.59
CA SER A 28 -4.95 6.17 6.67
C SER A 28 -6.24 6.86 6.21
N ALA A 29 -6.15 7.77 5.25
CA ALA A 29 -7.30 8.50 4.73
C ALA A 29 -8.20 7.63 3.82
N THR A 30 -7.71 6.47 3.41
CA THR A 30 -8.34 5.65 2.35
C THR A 30 -8.90 4.33 2.87
N VAL A 31 -8.41 3.83 4.01
CA VAL A 31 -8.93 2.62 4.68
C VAL A 31 -9.79 3.01 5.89
N PRO A 32 -11.11 2.73 5.88
CA PRO A 32 -11.98 3.03 7.00
C PRO A 32 -11.47 2.44 8.32
N LEU A 33 -11.63 3.20 9.40
CA LEU A 33 -11.26 2.80 10.77
C LEU A 33 -9.78 2.38 10.92
N THR A 34 -8.92 2.80 10.00
CA THR A 34 -7.50 2.46 10.01
C THR A 34 -6.64 3.70 10.16
N ARG A 35 -5.69 3.63 11.09
CA ARG A 35 -4.67 4.66 11.29
C ARG A 35 -3.30 4.04 11.09
N ILE A 36 -2.47 4.69 10.30
CA ILE A 36 -1.07 4.29 10.11
C ILE A 36 -0.17 5.19 10.94
N THR A 37 0.83 4.57 11.56
CA THR A 37 1.89 5.27 12.29
C THR A 37 3.23 4.70 11.87
N VAL A 38 4.10 5.56 11.32
CA VAL A 38 5.47 5.18 10.99
C VAL A 38 6.31 5.26 12.26
N LEU A 39 6.98 4.16 12.60
CA LEU A 39 7.78 4.04 13.82
C LEU A 39 9.25 4.34 13.58
N THR A 40 9.71 4.25 12.32
CA THR A 40 11.08 4.58 11.93
C THR A 40 11.16 6.05 11.49
N PRO A 41 12.15 6.84 11.96
CA PRO A 41 12.36 8.20 11.48
C PRO A 41 12.60 8.26 9.96
N PRO A 42 12.19 9.35 9.28
CA PRO A 42 12.44 9.52 7.85
C PRO A 42 13.94 9.65 7.53
N PRO A 43 14.35 9.36 6.28
CA PRO A 43 13.50 8.97 5.15
C PRO A 43 13.07 7.49 5.17
N SER A 44 11.99 7.17 4.46
CA SER A 44 11.57 5.77 4.24
C SER A 44 12.59 5.00 3.39
N GLY A 45 12.80 3.73 3.71
CA GLY A 45 13.70 2.83 3.00
C GLY A 45 13.64 1.41 3.57
N VAL A 46 14.62 0.57 3.22
CA VAL A 46 14.74 -0.78 3.82
C VAL A 46 14.85 -0.65 5.34
N GLY A 47 14.04 -1.42 6.07
CA GLY A 47 13.99 -1.40 7.53
C GLY A 47 12.97 -0.42 8.11
N THR A 48 12.34 0.44 7.31
CA THR A 48 11.21 1.25 7.79
C THR A 48 10.11 0.36 8.33
N VAL A 49 9.68 0.64 9.55
CA VAL A 49 8.58 -0.03 10.24
C VAL A 49 7.43 0.94 10.40
N PHE A 50 6.23 0.47 10.07
CA PHE A 50 4.99 1.20 10.32
C PHE A 50 3.90 0.23 10.77
N VAL A 51 2.90 0.75 11.46
CA VAL A 51 1.78 -0.04 11.98
C VAL A 51 0.49 0.51 11.42
N ALA A 52 -0.28 -0.35 10.75
CA ALA A 52 -1.69 -0.08 10.46
C ALA A 52 -2.53 -0.62 11.61
N ARG A 53 -3.16 0.27 12.38
CA ARG A 53 -4.12 -0.09 13.43
C ARG A 53 -5.53 0.03 12.87
N THR A 54 -6.28 -1.07 12.87
CA THR A 54 -7.67 -1.11 12.38
C THR A 54 -8.64 -1.43 13.52
N GLY A 55 -9.72 -0.65 13.63
CA GLY A 55 -10.83 -0.91 14.55
C GLY A 55 -11.25 0.30 15.40
N LEU A 56 -12.10 0.07 16.40
CA LEU A 56 -12.65 1.11 17.29
C LEU A 56 -12.41 0.76 18.76
N GLY A 57 -11.73 1.66 19.48
CA GLY A 57 -11.45 1.50 20.91
C GLY A 57 -10.71 0.18 21.21
N ARG A 58 -11.25 -0.59 22.17
CA ARG A 58 -10.69 -1.88 22.60
C ARG A 58 -10.84 -3.00 21.56
N ALA A 59 -11.70 -2.82 20.56
CA ALA A 59 -11.88 -3.76 19.45
C ALA A 59 -11.02 -3.32 18.25
N SER A 60 -9.70 -3.27 18.46
CA SER A 60 -8.72 -2.94 17.43
C SER A 60 -7.61 -3.99 17.38
N PHE A 61 -6.97 -4.08 16.21
CA PHE A 61 -5.78 -4.91 16.03
C PHE A 61 -4.71 -4.13 15.27
N ASP A 62 -3.46 -4.54 15.49
CA ASP A 62 -2.29 -3.97 14.84
C ASP A 62 -1.77 -4.91 13.74
N ASP A 63 -1.48 -4.33 12.58
CA ASP A 63 -0.76 -4.94 11.46
C ASP A 63 0.60 -4.22 11.27
N PRO A 64 1.64 -4.61 12.04
CA PRO A 64 2.99 -4.09 11.87
C PRO A 64 3.63 -4.61 10.58
N MET A 65 4.13 -3.68 9.77
CA MET A 65 4.80 -3.95 8.50
C MET A 65 6.23 -3.44 8.50
N ARG A 66 7.12 -4.18 7.84
CA ARG A 66 8.52 -3.78 7.61
C ARG A 66 8.82 -3.75 6.12
N VAL A 67 9.45 -2.68 5.67
CA VAL A 67 10.03 -2.60 4.32
C VAL A 67 11.25 -3.52 4.24
N ALA A 68 11.16 -4.54 3.40
CA ALA A 68 12.23 -5.51 3.16
C ALA A 68 13.06 -5.18 1.92
N ALA A 69 12.47 -4.55 0.91
CA ALA A 69 13.16 -4.05 -0.28
C ALA A 69 12.60 -2.69 -0.66
N TRP A 70 13.47 -1.80 -1.16
CA TRP A 70 13.13 -0.43 -1.53
C TRP A 70 13.99 0.02 -2.70
N GLN A 71 13.36 0.24 -3.85
CA GLN A 71 13.98 0.68 -5.08
C GLN A 71 13.06 1.73 -5.71
N PRO A 72 13.32 3.04 -5.54
CA PRO A 72 12.57 4.07 -6.23
C PRO A 72 12.77 3.99 -7.76
N PRO A 73 11.78 4.44 -8.57
CA PRO A 73 11.97 4.50 -10.02
C PRO A 73 13.07 5.52 -10.38
N THR A 74 13.82 5.25 -11.45
CA THR A 74 14.89 6.14 -11.93
C THR A 74 14.43 6.95 -13.14
N ALA A 75 15.13 8.05 -13.43
CA ALA A 75 14.88 8.86 -14.62
C ALA A 75 15.19 8.09 -15.92
N ASP A 76 16.08 7.11 -15.86
CA ASP A 76 16.50 6.26 -16.99
C ASP A 76 15.48 5.14 -17.30
N GLY A 77 14.39 5.07 -16.54
CA GLY A 77 13.27 4.17 -16.80
C GLY A 77 13.25 2.90 -15.97
N ASP A 78 14.12 2.76 -14.96
CA ASP A 78 14.03 1.62 -14.05
C ASP A 78 12.73 1.66 -13.25
N PRO A 79 12.06 0.51 -13.06
CA PRO A 79 10.81 0.46 -12.33
C PRO A 79 11.04 0.67 -10.83
N GLY A 80 10.07 1.34 -10.18
CA GLY A 80 10.02 1.40 -8.74
C GLY A 80 9.52 0.07 -8.16
N ARG A 81 10.20 -0.47 -7.14
CA ARG A 81 9.79 -1.68 -6.41
C ARG A 81 9.93 -1.52 -4.90
N CYS A 82 8.86 -1.84 -4.18
CA CYS A 82 8.85 -1.92 -2.72
C CYS A 82 8.29 -3.26 -2.26
N TRP A 83 8.99 -3.94 -1.35
CA TRP A 83 8.52 -5.17 -0.72
C TRP A 83 8.26 -4.94 0.77
N LEU A 84 7.08 -5.32 1.23
CA LEU A 84 6.62 -5.19 2.61
C LEU A 84 6.41 -6.58 3.21
N VAL A 85 6.78 -6.77 4.47
CA VAL A 85 6.48 -7.99 5.24
C VAL A 85 5.59 -7.63 6.42
N LYS A 86 4.46 -8.33 6.55
CA LYS A 86 3.49 -8.18 7.64
C LYS A 86 3.87 -9.14 8.77
N THR A 87 4.19 -8.56 9.92
CA THR A 87 4.77 -9.26 11.08
C THR A 87 3.80 -9.36 12.26
N GLY A 88 2.51 -9.11 12.01
CA GLY A 88 1.48 -9.02 13.03
C GLY A 88 1.08 -10.34 13.65
N ARG A 89 0.40 -10.25 14.81
CA ARG A 89 -0.19 -11.40 15.49
C ARG A 89 -1.50 -11.87 14.86
N VAL A 90 -2.22 -10.95 14.23
CA VAL A 90 -3.52 -11.20 13.57
C VAL A 90 -3.32 -11.36 12.07
N ILE A 91 -2.56 -10.46 11.47
CA ILE A 91 -2.27 -10.42 10.04
C ILE A 91 -0.80 -10.79 9.80
N THR A 92 -0.58 -11.67 8.83
CA THR A 92 0.75 -12.07 8.35
C THR A 92 0.72 -12.15 6.83
N GLY A 93 1.90 -12.09 6.21
CA GLY A 93 2.05 -12.14 4.76
C GLY A 93 2.96 -11.03 4.26
N TRP A 94 2.73 -10.56 3.05
CA TRP A 94 3.59 -9.60 2.37
C TRP A 94 2.82 -8.80 1.34
N ALA A 95 3.40 -7.67 0.91
CA ALA A 95 2.90 -6.90 -0.22
C ALA A 95 4.05 -6.44 -1.11
N GLU A 96 3.84 -6.41 -2.41
CA GLU A 96 4.76 -5.85 -3.39
C GLU A 96 4.08 -4.71 -4.14
N ILE A 97 4.76 -3.58 -4.22
CA ILE A 97 4.36 -2.43 -5.03
C ILE A 97 5.36 -2.32 -6.16
N GLU A 98 4.86 -2.31 -7.38
CA GLU A 98 5.65 -2.05 -8.57
C GLU A 98 5.06 -0.89 -9.38
N VAL A 99 5.91 0.04 -9.79
CA VAL A 99 5.59 1.20 -10.62
C VAL A 99 6.49 1.18 -11.84
N ARG A 100 5.92 1.13 -13.04
CA ARG A 100 6.65 1.20 -14.31
C ARG A 100 6.19 2.41 -15.12
N ALA A 101 7.08 3.00 -15.91
CA ALA A 101 6.67 3.91 -16.98
C ALA A 101 5.75 3.18 -17.98
N ASP A 102 4.71 3.86 -18.47
CA ASP A 102 3.77 3.36 -19.47
C ASP A 102 3.29 4.53 -20.35
N GLY A 103 3.94 4.70 -21.51
CA GLY A 103 3.73 5.86 -22.38
C GLY A 103 4.13 7.18 -21.69
N GLU A 104 3.22 8.16 -21.69
CA GLU A 104 3.39 9.44 -20.99
C GLU A 104 3.12 9.34 -19.46
N GLY A 105 2.64 8.20 -18.98
CA GLY A 105 2.24 7.97 -17.60
C GLY A 105 2.92 6.77 -16.96
N SER A 106 2.17 6.08 -16.10
CA SER A 106 2.67 4.94 -15.34
C SER A 106 1.66 3.80 -15.27
N SER A 107 2.18 2.57 -15.19
CA SER A 107 1.45 1.40 -14.74
C SER A 107 1.85 1.03 -13.32
N VAL A 108 0.86 0.66 -12.52
CA VAL A 108 1.00 0.24 -11.12
C VAL A 108 0.53 -1.19 -11.00
N ARG A 109 1.35 -2.01 -10.36
CA ARG A 109 0.97 -3.34 -9.89
C ARG A 109 1.14 -3.39 -8.38
N TRP A 110 0.02 -3.57 -7.69
CA TRP A 110 -0.01 -3.82 -6.25
C TRP A 110 -0.39 -5.26 -6.03
N GLU A 111 0.47 -5.99 -5.34
CA GLU A 111 0.29 -7.40 -5.07
C GLU A 111 0.34 -7.66 -3.57
N GLU A 112 -0.60 -8.47 -3.09
CA GLU A 112 -0.80 -8.71 -1.68
C GLU A 112 -1.01 -10.19 -1.41
N GLU A 113 -0.27 -10.72 -0.45
CA GLU A 113 -0.56 -11.97 0.21
C GLU A 113 -0.89 -11.69 1.67
N LEU A 114 -2.07 -12.10 2.12
CA LEU A 114 -2.54 -11.81 3.47
C LEU A 114 -3.19 -13.03 4.10
N ARG A 115 -2.82 -13.33 5.35
CA ARG A 115 -3.50 -14.33 6.17
C ARG A 115 -3.95 -13.72 7.47
N VAL A 116 -5.25 -13.83 7.75
CA VAL A 116 -5.80 -13.54 9.07
C VAL A 116 -5.79 -14.83 9.89
N ARG A 117 -4.98 -14.88 10.95
CA ARG A 117 -4.69 -16.13 11.70
C ARG A 117 -5.92 -16.76 12.36
N LEU A 118 -6.92 -15.95 12.73
CA LEU A 118 -8.14 -16.41 13.40
C LEU A 118 -9.28 -16.77 12.42
N LEU A 119 -9.11 -16.52 11.13
CA LEU A 119 -10.11 -16.87 10.10
C LEU A 119 -9.77 -18.24 9.50
N PRO A 120 -10.73 -19.20 9.49
CA PRO A 120 -10.55 -20.48 8.83
C PRO A 120 -10.22 -20.33 7.34
N SER A 121 -9.45 -21.25 6.79
CA SER A 121 -9.02 -21.22 5.37
C SER A 121 -10.18 -21.21 4.37
N ALA A 122 -11.34 -21.75 4.74
CA ALA A 122 -12.57 -21.73 3.94
C ALA A 122 -13.05 -20.30 3.62
N PHE A 123 -12.70 -19.31 4.44
CA PHE A 123 -13.02 -17.89 4.20
C PHE A 123 -11.97 -17.16 3.35
N GLY A 124 -10.92 -17.86 2.90
CA GLY A 124 -9.83 -17.26 2.12
C GLY A 124 -10.31 -16.51 0.87
N GLY A 125 -11.32 -17.02 0.18
CA GLY A 125 -11.92 -16.35 -0.99
C GLY A 125 -12.65 -15.05 -0.64
N VAL A 126 -13.34 -15.00 0.50
CA VAL A 126 -14.00 -13.78 1.00
C VAL A 126 -12.95 -12.74 1.41
N THR A 127 -11.89 -13.17 2.09
CA THR A 127 -10.77 -12.28 2.45
C THR A 127 -10.06 -11.73 1.21
N GLN A 128 -9.86 -12.56 0.19
CA GLN A 128 -9.27 -12.13 -1.08
C GLN A 128 -10.14 -11.10 -1.81
N TYR A 129 -11.45 -11.34 -1.86
CA TYR A 129 -12.40 -10.43 -2.50
C TYR A 129 -12.49 -9.09 -1.75
N ALA A 130 -12.66 -9.12 -0.43
CA ALA A 130 -12.71 -7.93 0.40
C ALA A 130 -11.39 -7.13 0.31
N GLY A 131 -10.24 -7.83 0.34
CA GLY A 131 -8.93 -7.22 0.14
C GLY A 131 -8.84 -6.50 -1.21
N ARG A 132 -9.21 -7.16 -2.31
CA ARG A 132 -9.19 -6.56 -3.65
C ARG A 132 -10.06 -5.29 -3.73
N LEU A 133 -11.23 -5.26 -3.09
CA LEU A 133 -12.09 -4.08 -3.06
C LEU A 133 -11.49 -2.92 -2.25
N VAL A 134 -11.02 -3.19 -1.03
CA VAL A 134 -10.44 -2.16 -0.15
C VAL A 134 -9.17 -1.61 -0.77
N PHE A 135 -8.19 -2.46 -1.09
CA PHE A 135 -6.92 -2.01 -1.66
C PHE A 135 -7.07 -1.43 -3.06
N GLY A 136 -8.05 -1.91 -3.85
CA GLY A 136 -8.39 -1.29 -5.13
C GLY A 136 -8.80 0.17 -4.94
N ARG A 137 -9.69 0.44 -3.97
CA ARG A 137 -10.11 1.80 -3.63
C ARG A 137 -8.98 2.65 -3.06
N VAL A 138 -8.08 2.07 -2.27
CA VAL A 138 -6.89 2.76 -1.76
C VAL A 138 -6.02 3.24 -2.92
N VAL A 139 -5.65 2.34 -3.83
CA VAL A 139 -4.85 2.68 -5.01
C VAL A 139 -5.59 3.72 -5.86
N ASP A 140 -6.88 3.53 -6.13
CA ASP A 140 -7.68 4.50 -6.89
C ASP A 140 -7.71 5.88 -6.24
N THR A 141 -7.76 5.96 -4.90
CA THR A 141 -7.76 7.25 -4.19
C THR A 141 -6.39 7.91 -4.20
N LEU A 142 -5.32 7.15 -3.98
CA LEU A 142 -3.94 7.67 -4.02
C LEU A 142 -3.56 8.17 -5.42
N LEU A 143 -4.01 7.47 -6.47
CA LEU A 143 -3.79 7.88 -7.86
C LEU A 143 -4.76 8.98 -8.31
N GLY A 144 -6.00 8.97 -7.83
CA GLY A 144 -7.07 9.89 -8.20
C GLY A 144 -7.07 11.23 -7.43
N ALA A 145 -6.31 11.34 -6.34
CA ALA A 145 -6.12 12.60 -5.60
C ALA A 145 -5.23 13.59 -6.38
N SER A 146 -5.64 13.96 -7.59
CA SER A 146 -5.26 15.22 -8.23
C SER A 146 -6.34 16.27 -7.95
N ARG A 147 -6.40 16.74 -6.70
CA ARG A 147 -6.94 18.07 -6.36
C ARG A 147 -6.20 18.63 -5.14
N SER A 148 -5.15 19.41 -5.40
CA SER A 148 -4.98 20.79 -4.90
C SER A 148 -3.55 21.27 -5.11
N ALA A 149 -3.32 21.94 -6.24
CA ALA A 149 -2.42 23.07 -6.32
C ALA A 149 -3.01 24.04 -7.35
N ALA A 150 -4.05 24.76 -6.94
CA ALA A 150 -4.50 25.96 -7.65
C ALA A 150 -4.93 26.99 -6.61
N GLY A 151 -4.19 28.11 -6.61
CA GLY A 151 -4.71 29.41 -6.17
C GLY A 151 -4.42 29.81 -4.72
N ASN A 152 -3.24 30.38 -4.49
CA ASN A 152 -3.21 31.77 -4.01
C ASN A 152 -1.87 32.45 -4.32
N ARG A 153 -1.74 32.96 -5.55
CA ARG A 153 -1.59 34.39 -5.83
C ARG A 153 -1.61 34.64 -7.33
#